data_AF-A0A7X7RZ86-F1
#
_entry.id   AF-A0A7X7RZ86-F1
#
_cell.length_a   1.000
_cell.length_b   1.000
_cell.length_c   1.000
_cell.angle_alpha   90.00
_cell.angle_beta   90.00
_cell.angle_gamma   90.00
#
_symmetry.space_group_name_H-M   'P 1'
#
loop_
_entity.id
_entity.type
_entity.pdbx_description
1 polymer ?
#
loop_
_entity_poly.entity_id
_entity_poly.type
_entity_poly.pdbx_seq_one_letter_code
_entity_poly.pdbx_strand_id
1 'polypeptide(L)'
;MEWARKVLTTELEKQYSAEKNRGPLLIASASEKNLFLLAVNGQGGLLGSTTDRKPVPGKTVSTERLRQFITRHKPSAILIPEGSEIEVIEPVLTQAVAGLEPAPVISTFAPETASADLLQSQWMQKGFSTLFTEETQRQLFTAAIQYLKPMSLISDIGTGFYKVHPLQNLISEQAFIQIIKRISAFSALCEGISIKEISDSQIKDISIVNDKIIQSIRTADSQGQIFVKNDLLKVQGVSEVVFRNIAGFIILPGSDDMLDKTLVHPDFYPWFSEICDQLNASVETIVSDPVILRGFSTEDITKKIYIDKKLIDHISVGKRFASAVSTKAKRKLKLTEVTEGAIVSGKVTNITPFGVFVNINAVCDGLIHISQLADEYVESPEQVVSVGDRVDVKILKVDVKKRRISLSMKNLGTKSPKIKPSQGQLDHLAEHFKNR
;
A
#
# COMPACT_ATOMS: atom_id res chain seq x y z
N MET A 1 18.66 -21.01 -19.06
CA MET A 1 18.31 -19.56 -19.04
C MET A 1 16.92 -19.31 -18.48
N GLU A 2 15.86 -19.86 -19.06
CA GLU A 2 14.48 -19.64 -18.56
C GLU A 2 14.25 -20.16 -17.14
N TRP A 3 14.75 -21.36 -16.83
CA TRP A 3 14.75 -21.90 -15.47
C TRP A 3 15.40 -20.92 -14.46
N ALA A 4 16.60 -20.43 -14.78
CA ALA A 4 17.33 -19.49 -13.92
C ALA A 4 16.55 -18.18 -13.73
N ARG A 5 15.90 -17.65 -14.77
CA ARG A 5 15.03 -16.47 -14.66
C ARG A 5 13.86 -16.71 -13.72
N LYS A 6 13.17 -17.85 -13.82
CA LYS A 6 12.01 -18.18 -12.97
C LYS A 6 12.41 -18.32 -11.50
N VAL A 7 13.52 -19.02 -11.24
CA VAL A 7 14.07 -19.18 -9.88
C VAL A 7 14.47 -17.81 -9.31
N LEU A 8 15.23 -17.02 -10.08
CA LEU A 8 15.65 -15.67 -9.69
C LEU A 8 14.46 -14.80 -9.30
N THR A 9 13.43 -14.70 -10.14
CA THR A 9 12.25 -13.87 -9.83
C THR A 9 11.62 -14.27 -8.51
N THR A 10 11.38 -15.57 -8.31
CA THR A 10 10.68 -16.09 -7.12
C THR A 10 11.49 -15.87 -5.84
N GLU A 11 12.80 -16.08 -5.87
CA GLU A 11 13.67 -15.93 -4.69
C GLU A 11 13.94 -14.46 -4.37
N LEU A 12 14.20 -13.64 -5.40
CA LEU A 12 14.44 -12.20 -5.23
C LEU A 12 13.18 -11.48 -4.71
N GLU A 13 11.97 -11.89 -5.09
CA GLU A 13 10.73 -11.31 -4.54
C GLU A 13 10.61 -11.50 -3.02
N LYS A 14 10.96 -12.71 -2.53
CA LYS A 14 10.97 -13.01 -1.10
C LYS A 14 12.04 -12.20 -0.37
N GLN A 15 13.24 -12.14 -0.95
CA GLN A 15 14.34 -11.35 -0.39
C GLN A 15 13.97 -9.86 -0.33
N TYR A 16 13.34 -9.32 -1.36
CA TYR A 16 13.01 -7.89 -1.45
C TYR A 16 11.97 -7.50 -0.41
N SER A 17 10.99 -8.38 -0.21
CA SER A 17 9.98 -8.22 0.85
C SER A 17 10.62 -8.24 2.25
N ALA A 18 11.64 -9.09 2.46
CA ALA A 18 12.40 -9.12 3.71
C ALA A 18 13.25 -7.85 3.91
N GLU A 19 13.92 -7.35 2.85
CA GLU A 19 14.69 -6.10 2.89
C GLU A 19 13.82 -4.90 3.29
N LYS A 20 12.62 -4.79 2.73
CA LYS A 20 11.67 -3.70 3.02
C LYS A 20 11.21 -3.68 4.48
N ASN A 21 11.06 -4.85 5.08
CA ASN A 21 10.64 -5.01 6.47
C ASN A 21 11.82 -4.96 7.46
N ARG A 22 13.05 -4.85 6.96
CA ARG A 22 14.24 -4.74 7.82
C ARG A 22 14.25 -3.38 8.52
N GLY A 23 14.34 -3.40 9.84
CA GLY A 23 14.48 -2.19 10.65
C GLY A 23 15.77 -1.42 10.32
N PRO A 24 15.88 -0.15 10.74
CA PRO A 24 17.07 0.65 10.53
C PRO A 24 18.34 -0.03 11.06
N LEU A 25 19.46 0.25 10.41
CA LEU A 25 20.79 -0.14 10.87
C LEU A 25 21.61 1.12 11.14
N LEU A 26 22.45 1.06 12.16
CA LEU A 26 23.52 2.03 12.34
C LEU A 26 24.85 1.40 12.00
N ILE A 27 25.76 2.20 11.47
CA ILE A 27 27.13 1.79 11.24
C ILE A 27 28.03 2.81 11.89
N ALA A 28 28.96 2.32 12.69
CA ALA A 28 29.86 3.12 13.48
C ALA A 28 31.30 2.91 13.04
N SER A 29 32.06 3.99 12.95
CA SER A 29 33.51 3.95 12.77
C SER A 29 34.14 5.11 13.54
N ALA A 30 35.43 5.02 13.83
CA ALA A 30 36.19 6.07 14.50
C ALA A 30 37.36 6.49 13.62
N SER A 31 37.62 7.79 13.58
CA SER A 31 38.88 8.35 13.11
C SER A 31 39.78 8.70 14.29
N GLU A 32 40.90 9.37 14.06
CA GLU A 32 41.81 9.80 15.13
C GLU A 32 41.11 10.62 16.23
N LYS A 33 40.13 11.47 15.86
CA LYS A 33 39.52 12.45 16.78
C LYS A 33 38.02 12.28 16.97
N ASN A 34 37.35 11.59 16.05
CA ASN A 34 35.89 11.58 15.97
C ASN A 34 35.34 10.16 15.90
N LEU A 35 34.18 9.96 16.51
CA LEU A 35 33.31 8.81 16.35
C LEU A 35 32.19 9.20 15.38
N PHE A 36 31.97 8.40 14.34
CA PHE A 36 30.93 8.62 13.34
C PHE A 36 29.89 7.52 13.45
N LEU A 37 28.62 7.91 13.44
CA LEU A 37 27.50 7.00 13.26
C LEU A 37 26.69 7.42 12.05
N LEU A 38 26.33 6.45 11.23
CA LEU A 38 25.50 6.64 10.05
C LEU A 38 24.30 5.69 10.12
N ALA A 39 23.11 6.22 9.85
CA ALA A 39 21.86 5.47 9.86
C ALA A 39 21.38 5.18 8.43
N VAL A 40 21.07 3.92 8.15
CA VAL A 40 20.47 3.47 6.88
C VAL A 40 19.20 2.65 7.11
N ASN A 41 18.27 2.70 6.17
CA ASN A 41 17.13 1.79 6.15
C ASN A 41 17.47 0.46 5.48
N GLY A 42 16.57 -0.52 5.56
CA GLY A 42 16.75 -1.85 4.97
C GLY A 42 16.99 -1.88 3.46
N GLN A 43 16.61 -0.82 2.74
CA GLN A 43 16.76 -0.68 1.29
C GLN A 43 17.96 0.21 0.90
N GLY A 44 18.87 0.51 1.83
CA GLY A 44 20.08 1.30 1.57
C GLY A 44 19.89 2.81 1.51
N GLY A 45 18.70 3.31 1.85
CA GLY A 45 18.44 4.75 1.96
C GLY A 45 19.09 5.36 3.20
N LEU A 46 19.80 6.48 3.03
CA LEU A 46 20.40 7.24 4.12
C LEU A 46 19.32 7.92 4.98
N LEU A 47 19.28 7.60 6.27
CA LEU A 47 18.35 8.21 7.23
C LEU A 47 18.96 9.41 7.96
N GLY A 48 20.28 9.42 8.12
CA GLY A 48 21.02 10.51 8.75
C GLY A 48 22.41 10.09 9.20
N SER A 49 23.19 11.05 9.69
CA SER A 49 24.49 10.80 10.30
C SER A 49 24.69 11.70 11.52
N THR A 50 25.54 11.26 12.43
CA THR A 50 26.04 12.08 13.54
C THR A 50 27.52 11.83 13.75
N THR A 51 28.19 12.85 14.24
CA THR A 51 29.59 12.79 14.63
C THR A 51 29.69 13.20 16.09
N ASP A 52 30.55 12.50 16.83
CA ASP A 52 30.88 12.78 18.21
C ASP A 52 32.39 12.79 18.40
N ARG A 53 32.88 13.34 19.52
CA ARG A 53 34.30 13.24 19.84
C ARG A 53 34.63 11.82 20.24
N LYS A 54 35.73 11.31 19.71
CA LYS A 54 36.26 10.03 20.14
C LYS A 54 36.60 10.11 21.64
N PRO A 55 36.17 9.14 22.46
CA PRO A 55 36.51 9.14 23.87
C PRO A 55 38.01 8.96 24.07
N VAL A 56 38.52 9.54 25.15
CA VAL A 56 39.89 9.26 25.61
C VAL A 56 39.96 7.79 26.02
N PRO A 57 41.06 7.06 25.70
CA PRO A 57 41.24 5.68 26.15
C PRO A 57 40.95 5.51 27.65
N GLY A 58 40.13 4.53 28.00
CA GLY A 58 39.70 4.27 29.38
C GLY A 58 38.49 5.07 29.88
N LYS A 59 37.93 6.00 29.08
CA LYS A 59 36.66 6.69 29.40
C LYS A 59 35.53 6.19 28.50
N THR A 60 34.43 5.77 29.11
CA THR A 60 33.19 5.38 28.44
C THR A 60 32.12 6.44 28.70
N VAL A 61 32.19 7.54 27.95
CA VAL A 61 31.18 8.60 28.03
C VAL A 61 30.50 8.73 26.68
N SER A 62 29.31 8.15 26.59
CA SER A 62 28.35 8.42 25.52
C SER A 62 27.75 9.80 25.72
N THR A 63 27.74 10.62 24.67
CA THR A 63 27.07 11.91 24.74
C THR A 63 25.56 11.77 24.59
N GLU A 64 24.83 12.76 25.08
CA GLU A 64 23.38 12.87 24.90
C GLU A 64 23.01 12.92 23.40
N ARG A 65 23.84 13.56 22.57
CA ARG A 65 23.63 13.60 21.12
C ARG A 65 23.65 12.20 20.50
N LEU A 66 24.60 11.37 20.90
CA LEU A 66 24.71 9.98 20.43
C LEU A 66 23.48 9.17 20.86
N ARG A 67 23.08 9.28 22.13
CA ARG A 67 21.88 8.61 22.67
C ARG A 67 20.63 9.03 21.90
N GLN A 68 20.40 10.33 21.74
CA GLN A 68 19.25 10.85 20.99
C GLN A 68 19.21 10.36 19.54
N PHE A 69 20.36 10.27 18.88
CA PHE A 69 20.44 9.75 17.52
C PHE A 69 20.03 8.26 17.46
N ILE A 70 20.56 7.44 18.35
CA ILE A 70 20.20 6.00 18.42
C ILE A 70 18.73 5.83 18.78
N THR A 71 18.24 6.54 19.80
CA THR A 71 16.83 6.49 20.24
C THR A 71 15.87 6.95 19.15
N ARG A 72 16.24 7.97 18.37
CA ARG A 72 15.44 8.47 17.24
C ARG A 72 15.28 7.42 16.16
N HIS A 73 16.35 6.72 15.80
CA HIS A 73 16.35 5.77 14.69
C HIS A 73 15.99 4.33 15.09
N LYS A 74 16.00 4.00 16.38
CA LYS A 74 15.65 2.67 16.93
C LYS A 74 16.21 1.52 16.09
N PRO A 75 17.54 1.45 15.91
CA PRO A 75 18.13 0.48 15.02
C PRO A 75 17.90 -0.94 15.52
N SER A 76 17.83 -1.89 14.58
CA SER A 76 17.83 -3.32 14.89
C SER A 76 19.23 -3.81 15.26
N ALA A 77 20.27 -3.21 14.67
CA ALA A 77 21.66 -3.51 14.95
C ALA A 77 22.57 -2.29 14.71
N ILE A 78 23.73 -2.27 15.37
CA ILE A 78 24.82 -1.33 15.15
C ILE A 78 26.05 -2.10 14.70
N LEU A 79 26.55 -1.78 13.53
CA LEU A 79 27.63 -2.52 12.86
C LEU A 79 28.92 -1.73 12.87
N ILE A 80 30.03 -2.41 13.12
CA ILE A 80 31.36 -1.81 13.12
C ILE A 80 32.18 -2.49 12.01
N PRO A 81 32.54 -1.77 10.93
CA PRO A 81 33.38 -2.35 9.88
C PRO A 81 34.74 -2.77 10.44
N GLU A 82 35.23 -3.94 10.03
CA GLU A 82 36.58 -4.39 10.32
C GLU A 82 37.63 -3.34 9.91
N GLY A 83 38.65 -3.14 10.75
CA GLY A 83 39.62 -2.05 10.62
C GLY A 83 39.25 -0.78 11.38
N SER A 84 38.03 -0.68 11.93
CA SER A 84 37.70 0.38 12.90
C SER A 84 38.18 0.02 14.32
N GLU A 85 38.40 1.02 15.17
CA GLU A 85 38.87 0.84 16.55
C GLU A 85 37.75 0.32 17.49
N ILE A 86 37.39 -0.96 17.34
CA ILE A 86 36.30 -1.62 18.07
C ILE A 86 36.41 -1.45 19.59
N GLU A 87 37.62 -1.59 20.14
CA GLU A 87 37.89 -1.48 21.58
C GLU A 87 37.49 -0.12 22.17
N VAL A 88 37.47 0.93 21.33
CA VAL A 88 37.05 2.27 21.70
C VAL A 88 35.55 2.49 21.44
N ILE A 89 35.04 1.95 20.34
CA ILE A 89 33.67 2.20 19.86
C ILE A 89 32.64 1.41 20.67
N GLU A 90 32.87 0.11 20.87
CA GLU A 90 31.90 -0.82 21.45
C GLU A 90 31.48 -0.42 22.87
N PRO A 91 32.38 -0.04 23.81
CA PRO A 91 31.98 0.36 25.16
C PRO A 91 31.09 1.61 25.17
N VAL A 92 31.36 2.57 24.28
CA VAL A 92 30.58 3.82 24.16
C VAL A 92 29.18 3.52 23.63
N LEU A 93 29.09 2.71 22.58
CA LEU A 93 27.81 2.30 22.01
C LEU A 93 26.99 1.49 23.01
N THR A 94 27.61 0.55 23.72
CA THR A 94 26.97 -0.27 24.76
C THR A 94 26.34 0.60 25.83
N GLN A 95 27.07 1.63 26.28
CA GLN A 95 26.53 2.59 27.23
C GLN A 95 25.41 3.45 26.61
N ALA A 96 25.52 3.82 25.34
CA ALA A 96 24.56 4.68 24.65
C ALA A 96 23.22 3.97 24.36
N VAL A 97 23.25 2.64 24.14
CA VAL A 97 22.05 1.82 23.89
C VAL A 97 21.39 1.34 25.19
N ALA A 98 22.05 1.54 26.34
CA ALA A 98 21.51 1.15 27.64
C ALA A 98 20.14 1.80 27.89
N GLY A 99 19.12 0.98 28.09
CA GLY A 99 17.73 1.41 28.30
C GLY A 99 16.83 1.37 27.05
N LEU A 100 17.34 0.92 25.90
CA LEU A 100 16.51 0.65 24.72
C LEU A 100 15.90 -0.75 24.78
N GLU A 101 14.60 -0.87 24.47
CA GLU A 101 13.89 -2.14 24.36
C GLU A 101 13.17 -2.24 22.99
N PRO A 102 13.53 -3.21 22.12
CA PRO A 102 14.67 -4.13 22.24
C PRO A 102 16.01 -3.39 22.08
N ALA A 103 17.04 -3.87 22.77
CA ALA A 103 18.40 -3.36 22.61
C ALA A 103 18.97 -3.80 21.24
N PRO A 104 19.60 -2.90 20.47
CA PRO A 104 20.23 -3.25 19.21
C PRO A 104 21.43 -4.17 19.43
N VAL A 105 21.62 -5.14 18.55
CA VAL A 105 22.81 -5.99 18.54
C VAL A 105 24.00 -5.18 18.03
N ILE A 106 25.09 -5.13 18.79
CA ILE A 106 26.35 -4.52 18.35
C ILE A 106 27.26 -5.65 17.84
N SER A 107 27.77 -5.54 16.62
CA SER A 107 28.66 -6.56 16.04
C SER A 107 29.63 -5.97 15.02
N THR A 108 30.72 -6.69 14.76
CA THR A 108 31.61 -6.38 13.64
C THR A 108 31.15 -7.02 12.34
N PHE A 109 31.63 -6.48 11.22
CA PHE A 109 31.51 -7.16 9.92
C PHE A 109 32.69 -6.81 9.01
N ALA A 110 33.08 -7.80 8.19
CA ALA A 110 33.92 -7.58 7.02
C ALA A 110 33.02 -7.18 5.85
N PRO A 111 33.22 -6.01 5.20
CA PRO A 111 32.60 -5.75 3.92
C PRO A 111 33.09 -6.78 2.90
N GLU A 112 32.18 -7.35 2.10
CA GLU A 112 32.59 -8.25 1.03
C GLU A 112 33.45 -7.52 -0.01
N THR A 113 34.49 -8.19 -0.48
CA THR A 113 35.29 -7.72 -1.62
C THR A 113 34.44 -7.75 -2.88
N ALA A 114 34.04 -6.56 -3.31
CA ALA A 114 33.33 -6.34 -4.57
C ALA A 114 34.31 -6.35 -5.76
N SER A 115 33.81 -6.73 -6.94
CA SER A 115 34.57 -6.60 -8.19
C SER A 115 34.84 -5.15 -8.62
N ALA A 116 34.06 -4.20 -8.08
CA ALA A 116 34.17 -2.78 -8.35
C ALA A 116 34.10 -1.97 -7.05
N ASP A 117 34.85 -0.85 -7.00
CA ASP A 117 34.86 0.03 -5.85
C ASP A 117 33.66 1.00 -5.88
N LEU A 118 32.72 0.79 -4.94
CA LEU A 118 31.51 1.61 -4.83
C LEU A 118 31.83 3.06 -4.46
N LEU A 119 32.92 3.29 -3.71
CA LEU A 119 33.35 4.63 -3.29
C LEU A 119 33.70 5.50 -4.50
N GLN A 120 34.26 4.88 -5.55
CA GLN A 120 34.65 5.54 -6.80
C GLN A 120 33.54 5.57 -7.86
N SER A 121 32.37 5.02 -7.57
CA SER A 121 31.27 4.97 -8.53
C SER A 121 30.74 6.36 -8.86
N GLN A 122 30.28 6.56 -10.11
CA GLN A 122 29.64 7.81 -10.51
C GLN A 122 28.39 8.12 -9.68
N TRP A 123 27.67 7.08 -9.25
CA TRP A 123 26.50 7.22 -8.38
C TRP A 123 26.87 7.84 -7.03
N MET A 124 27.93 7.37 -6.38
CA MET A 124 28.40 7.92 -5.11
C MET A 124 28.85 9.39 -5.27
N GLN A 125 29.61 9.68 -6.33
CA GLN A 125 30.13 11.02 -6.59
C GLN A 125 29.01 12.03 -6.91
N LYS A 126 28.02 11.66 -7.73
CA LYS A 126 26.92 12.56 -8.12
C LYS A 126 25.86 12.70 -7.04
N GLY A 127 25.48 11.61 -6.37
CA GLY A 127 24.37 11.58 -5.43
C GLY A 127 24.70 12.11 -4.04
N PHE A 128 25.96 11.99 -3.60
CA PHE A 128 26.30 12.15 -2.18
C PHE A 128 27.50 13.06 -1.90
N SER A 129 28.11 13.67 -2.92
CA SER A 129 29.24 14.59 -2.73
C SER A 129 28.89 15.80 -1.87
N THR A 130 27.65 16.28 -1.92
CA THR A 130 27.15 17.39 -1.10
C THR A 130 26.61 16.96 0.27
N LEU A 131 26.20 15.69 0.40
CA LEU A 131 25.63 15.14 1.63
C LEU A 131 26.72 14.71 2.64
N PHE A 132 27.86 14.24 2.15
CA PHE A 132 28.97 13.79 2.99
C PHE A 132 30.14 14.78 2.93
N THR A 133 30.33 15.49 4.04
CA THR A 133 31.43 16.45 4.21
C THR A 133 32.77 15.75 4.39
N GLU A 134 32.77 14.57 4.99
CA GLU A 134 33.99 13.80 5.28
C GLU A 134 34.05 12.49 4.47
N GLU A 135 35.24 12.11 4.04
CA GLU A 135 35.47 10.86 3.31
C GLU A 135 35.08 9.63 4.15
N THR A 136 35.32 9.66 5.46
CA THR A 136 34.94 8.60 6.40
C THR A 136 33.43 8.34 6.40
N GLN A 137 32.59 9.37 6.22
CA GLN A 137 31.14 9.18 6.11
C GLN A 137 30.76 8.45 4.82
N ARG A 138 31.47 8.72 3.71
CA ARG A 138 31.26 8.01 2.43
C ARG A 138 31.68 6.55 2.55
N GLN A 139 32.84 6.30 3.14
CA GLN A 139 33.35 4.95 3.40
C GLN A 139 32.40 4.14 4.29
N LEU A 140 31.88 4.76 5.35
CA LEU A 140 30.84 4.18 6.21
C LEU A 140 29.57 3.84 5.42
N PHE A 141 29.12 4.77 4.57
CA PHE A 141 27.94 4.54 3.75
C PHE A 141 28.18 3.43 2.72
N THR A 142 29.34 3.36 2.07
CA THR A 142 29.64 2.25 1.14
C THR A 142 29.66 0.90 1.87
N ALA A 143 30.25 0.84 3.07
CA ALA A 143 30.26 -0.37 3.87
C ALA A 143 28.83 -0.78 4.27
N ALA A 144 27.95 0.20 4.52
CA ALA A 144 26.52 -0.01 4.73
C ALA A 144 25.86 -0.76 3.58
N ILE A 145 26.08 -0.24 2.37
CA ILE A 145 25.48 -0.78 1.16
C ILE A 145 26.02 -2.17 0.86
N GLN A 146 27.30 -2.42 1.08
CA GLN A 146 27.91 -3.74 0.89
C GLN A 146 27.40 -4.78 1.89
N TYR A 147 27.11 -4.36 3.13
CA TYR A 147 26.51 -5.25 4.13
C TYR A 147 25.02 -5.51 3.85
N LEU A 148 24.27 -4.46 3.49
CA LEU A 148 22.84 -4.56 3.22
C LEU A 148 22.53 -5.29 1.92
N LYS A 149 23.35 -5.06 0.89
CA LYS A 149 23.16 -5.51 -0.50
C LYS A 149 21.77 -5.18 -1.06
N PRO A 150 21.32 -3.91 -0.96
CA PRO A 150 19.93 -3.54 -1.22
C PRO A 150 19.57 -3.68 -2.69
N MET A 151 18.66 -4.60 -3.03
CA MET A 151 18.28 -4.84 -4.42
C MET A 151 17.74 -3.59 -5.13
N SER A 152 17.09 -2.68 -4.39
CA SER A 152 16.61 -1.39 -4.90
C SER A 152 17.69 -0.58 -5.61
N LEU A 153 18.94 -0.61 -5.13
CA LEU A 153 20.03 0.19 -5.70
C LEU A 153 20.63 -0.41 -6.97
N ILE A 154 20.42 -1.71 -7.24
CA ILE A 154 21.01 -2.39 -8.41
C ILE A 154 20.61 -1.70 -9.73
N SER A 155 19.42 -1.11 -9.78
CA SER A 155 18.96 -0.36 -10.96
C SER A 155 19.78 0.91 -11.23
N ASP A 156 20.36 1.51 -10.20
CA ASP A 156 21.09 2.79 -10.26
C ASP A 156 22.60 2.59 -10.33
N ILE A 157 23.13 1.62 -9.57
CA ILE A 157 24.57 1.35 -9.50
C ILE A 157 25.01 0.21 -10.42
N GLY A 158 24.12 -0.71 -10.82
CA GLY A 158 24.47 -1.89 -11.59
C GLY A 158 24.88 -3.09 -10.72
N THR A 159 25.28 -4.18 -11.35
CA THR A 159 25.45 -5.49 -10.66
C THR A 159 26.87 -5.79 -10.16
N GLY A 160 27.83 -4.91 -10.45
CA GLY A 160 29.26 -5.15 -10.18
C GLY A 160 29.72 -4.88 -8.74
N PHE A 161 28.84 -4.32 -7.89
CA PHE A 161 29.21 -3.82 -6.55
C PHE A 161 28.90 -4.81 -5.42
N TYR A 162 27.90 -5.66 -5.58
CA TYR A 162 27.63 -6.77 -4.67
C TYR A 162 26.75 -7.80 -5.36
N LYS A 163 26.81 -9.03 -4.84
CA LYS A 163 26.03 -10.16 -5.35
C LYS A 163 24.83 -10.42 -4.44
N VAL A 164 23.62 -10.33 -4.99
CA VAL A 164 22.38 -10.63 -4.25
C VAL A 164 21.90 -12.06 -4.47
N HIS A 165 22.34 -12.72 -5.55
CA HIS A 165 21.91 -14.09 -5.84
C HIS A 165 22.99 -14.94 -6.53
N PRO A 166 23.18 -16.22 -6.15
CA PRO A 166 24.15 -17.14 -6.78
C PRO A 166 24.06 -17.21 -8.30
N LEU A 167 22.83 -17.26 -8.83
CA LEU A 167 22.51 -17.39 -10.26
C LEU A 167 22.53 -16.07 -11.05
N GLN A 168 22.82 -14.91 -10.44
CA GLN A 168 22.70 -13.61 -11.14
C GLN A 168 23.57 -13.54 -12.41
N ASN A 169 24.76 -14.14 -12.37
CA ASN A 169 25.73 -14.12 -13.49
C ASN A 169 25.38 -15.13 -14.60
N LEU A 170 24.32 -15.95 -14.42
CA LEU A 170 23.85 -16.85 -15.46
C LEU A 170 22.99 -16.13 -16.51
N ILE A 171 22.59 -14.88 -16.26
CA ILE A 171 21.83 -14.05 -17.20
C ILE A 171 22.56 -12.75 -17.48
N SER A 172 22.20 -12.05 -18.55
CA SER A 172 22.78 -10.74 -18.85
C SER A 172 22.42 -9.72 -17.77
N GLU A 173 23.34 -8.78 -17.51
CA GLU A 173 23.11 -7.69 -16.55
C GLU A 173 21.81 -6.93 -16.84
N GLN A 174 21.53 -6.63 -18.12
CA GLN A 174 20.28 -6.00 -18.54
C GLN A 174 19.06 -6.83 -18.14
N ALA A 175 19.08 -8.15 -18.35
CA ALA A 175 17.96 -9.01 -17.97
C ALA A 175 17.79 -9.07 -16.45
N PHE A 176 18.88 -9.08 -15.69
CA PHE A 176 18.85 -9.07 -14.24
C PHE A 176 18.27 -7.76 -13.69
N ILE A 177 18.73 -6.61 -14.20
CA ILE A 177 18.20 -5.29 -13.82
C ILE A 177 16.69 -5.21 -14.12
N GLN A 178 16.22 -5.75 -15.25
CA GLN A 178 14.79 -5.77 -15.57
C GLN A 178 13.97 -6.62 -14.58
N ILE A 179 14.51 -7.74 -14.10
CA ILE A 179 13.87 -8.54 -13.04
C ILE A 179 13.74 -7.70 -11.76
N ILE A 180 14.82 -7.06 -11.32
CA ILE A 180 14.81 -6.21 -10.11
C ILE A 180 13.82 -5.04 -10.24
N LYS A 181 13.81 -4.35 -11.39
CA LYS A 181 12.85 -3.26 -11.65
C LYS A 181 11.41 -3.74 -11.55
N ARG A 182 11.11 -4.89 -12.15
CA ARG A 182 9.76 -5.48 -12.08
C ARG A 182 9.36 -5.83 -10.65
N ILE A 183 10.26 -6.41 -9.87
CA ILE A 183 10.02 -6.74 -8.45
C ILE A 183 9.77 -5.46 -7.64
N SER A 184 10.60 -4.43 -7.83
CA SER A 184 10.47 -3.15 -7.16
C SER A 184 9.15 -2.45 -7.51
N ALA A 185 8.80 -2.39 -8.80
CA ALA A 185 7.55 -1.79 -9.27
C ALA A 185 6.34 -2.53 -8.72
N PHE A 186 6.34 -3.87 -8.74
CA PHE A 186 5.28 -4.69 -8.18
C PHE A 186 5.15 -4.52 -6.66
N SER A 187 6.27 -4.47 -5.93
CA SER A 187 6.25 -4.23 -4.49
C SER A 187 5.67 -2.85 -4.13
N ALA A 188 5.97 -1.82 -4.92
CA ALA A 188 5.39 -0.49 -4.76
C ALA A 188 3.89 -0.49 -5.07
N LEU A 189 3.44 -1.19 -6.11
CA LEU A 189 2.03 -1.36 -6.43
C LEU A 189 1.24 -2.02 -5.28
N CYS A 190 1.83 -3.00 -4.61
CA CYS A 190 1.25 -3.65 -3.43
C CYS A 190 1.15 -2.75 -2.19
N GLU A 191 1.73 -1.54 -2.19
CA GLU A 191 1.46 -0.54 -1.15
C GLU A 191 0.16 0.22 -1.35
N GLY A 192 -0.46 0.06 -2.53
CA GLY A 192 -1.63 0.80 -2.95
C GLY A 192 -1.31 2.18 -3.46
N ILE A 193 -2.12 2.60 -4.42
CA ILE A 193 -2.02 3.90 -5.07
C ILE A 193 -3.33 4.63 -4.84
N SER A 194 -3.28 5.79 -4.19
CA SER A 194 -4.44 6.67 -4.18
C SER A 194 -4.73 7.11 -5.61
N ILE A 195 -5.99 7.08 -6.04
CA ILE A 195 -6.37 7.58 -7.37
C ILE A 195 -5.85 8.99 -7.67
N LYS A 196 -5.69 9.83 -6.63
CA LYS A 196 -5.13 11.18 -6.73
C LYS A 196 -3.67 11.21 -7.14
N GLU A 197 -2.92 10.16 -6.82
CA GLU A 197 -1.47 10.03 -7.03
C GLU A 197 -1.14 9.13 -8.23
N ILE A 198 -2.16 8.73 -9.01
CA ILE A 198 -2.00 7.74 -10.09
C ILE A 198 -0.96 8.15 -11.14
N SER A 199 -0.79 9.45 -11.41
CA SER A 199 0.19 9.97 -12.38
C SER A 199 1.64 9.79 -11.95
N ASP A 200 1.92 9.84 -10.65
CA ASP A 200 3.28 9.75 -10.10
C ASP A 200 3.62 8.33 -9.64
N SER A 201 2.79 7.35 -10.00
CA SER A 201 2.85 5.99 -9.49
C SER A 201 3.57 5.02 -10.43
N GLN A 202 3.91 3.84 -9.91
CA GLN A 202 4.50 2.73 -10.68
C GLN A 202 3.50 2.00 -11.57
N ILE A 203 2.25 2.47 -11.65
CA ILE A 203 1.22 1.85 -12.50
C ILE A 203 1.56 1.94 -13.99
N LYS A 204 2.36 2.95 -14.38
CA LYS A 204 2.88 3.15 -15.73
C LYS A 204 3.86 2.05 -16.18
N ASP A 205 4.45 1.32 -15.23
CA ASP A 205 5.39 0.23 -15.52
C ASP A 205 4.65 -1.07 -15.88
N ILE A 206 3.33 -1.11 -15.72
CA ILE A 206 2.50 -2.21 -16.20
C ILE A 206 2.40 -2.10 -17.72
N SER A 207 2.89 -3.11 -18.45
CA SER A 207 3.01 -3.09 -19.92
C SER A 207 1.74 -2.79 -20.71
N ILE A 208 0.57 -3.01 -20.12
CA ILE A 208 -0.75 -2.80 -20.75
C ILE A 208 -1.26 -1.36 -20.51
N VAL A 209 -0.62 -0.60 -19.62
CA VAL A 209 -0.96 0.78 -19.28
C VAL A 209 -0.06 1.74 -20.05
N ASN A 210 -0.62 2.84 -20.53
CA ASN A 210 0.13 3.92 -21.16
C ASN A 210 -0.25 5.27 -20.53
N ASP A 211 0.54 6.30 -20.82
CA ASP A 211 0.36 7.64 -20.24
C ASP A 211 -1.02 8.25 -20.58
N LYS A 212 -1.58 7.93 -21.76
CA LYS A 212 -2.91 8.41 -22.16
C LYS A 212 -4.02 7.84 -21.28
N ILE A 213 -3.92 6.57 -20.91
CA ILE A 213 -4.87 5.92 -20.00
C ILE A 213 -4.80 6.57 -18.62
N ILE A 214 -3.58 6.78 -18.09
CA ILE A 214 -3.36 7.43 -16.79
C ILE A 214 -3.94 8.84 -16.77
N GLN A 215 -3.70 9.62 -17.84
CA GLN A 215 -4.26 10.95 -17.98
C GLN A 215 -5.80 10.94 -18.06
N SER A 216 -6.38 9.95 -18.73
CA SER A 216 -7.83 9.78 -18.84
C SER A 216 -8.46 9.47 -17.48
N ILE A 217 -7.85 8.57 -16.70
CA ILE A 217 -8.31 8.24 -15.33
C ILE A 217 -8.24 9.48 -14.43
N ARG A 218 -7.12 10.22 -14.46
CA ARG A 218 -6.98 11.46 -13.68
C ARG A 218 -8.04 12.50 -14.04
N THR A 219 -8.30 12.65 -15.34
CA THR A 219 -9.30 13.61 -15.83
C THR A 219 -10.69 13.22 -15.35
N ALA A 220 -11.06 11.95 -15.47
CA ALA A 220 -12.33 11.42 -14.99
C ALA A 220 -12.50 11.57 -13.47
N ASP A 221 -11.46 11.31 -12.67
CA ASP A 221 -11.48 11.54 -11.22
C ASP A 221 -11.69 13.01 -10.88
N SER A 222 -10.95 13.91 -11.55
CA SER A 222 -11.08 15.37 -11.33
C SER A 222 -12.45 15.93 -11.69
N GLN A 223 -13.15 15.27 -12.62
CA GLN A 223 -14.51 15.60 -13.04
C GLN A 223 -15.58 14.94 -12.15
N GLY A 224 -15.18 14.16 -11.13
CA GLY A 224 -16.11 13.44 -10.26
C GLY A 224 -16.88 12.35 -10.99
N GLN A 225 -16.23 11.62 -11.90
CA GLN A 225 -16.84 10.50 -12.63
C GLN A 225 -16.50 9.13 -12.03
N ILE A 226 -15.55 9.08 -11.09
CA ILE A 226 -15.08 7.84 -10.45
C ILE A 226 -15.46 7.89 -8.97
N PHE A 227 -16.48 7.12 -8.59
CA PHE A 227 -16.94 7.00 -7.21
C PHE A 227 -16.61 5.62 -6.64
N VAL A 228 -16.70 4.59 -7.47
CA VAL A 228 -16.33 3.20 -7.14
C VAL A 228 -15.32 2.65 -8.13
N LYS A 229 -14.57 1.59 -7.78
CA LYS A 229 -13.54 1.05 -8.69
C LYS A 229 -14.11 0.66 -10.05
N ASN A 230 -15.32 0.11 -10.10
CA ASN A 230 -15.97 -0.27 -11.35
C ASN A 230 -16.23 0.89 -12.32
N ASP A 231 -16.24 2.15 -11.85
CA ASP A 231 -16.33 3.31 -12.74
C ASP A 231 -15.09 3.47 -13.64
N LEU A 232 -13.95 2.86 -13.28
CA LEU A 232 -12.76 2.82 -14.12
C LEU A 232 -13.04 2.23 -15.50
N LEU A 233 -13.97 1.26 -15.63
CA LEU A 233 -14.36 0.67 -16.92
C LEU A 233 -15.06 1.66 -17.86
N LYS A 234 -15.59 2.77 -17.32
CA LYS A 234 -16.23 3.84 -18.10
C LYS A 234 -15.21 4.84 -18.63
N VAL A 235 -13.97 4.80 -18.14
CA VAL A 235 -12.91 5.71 -18.56
C VAL A 235 -12.38 5.32 -19.93
N GLN A 236 -12.22 6.33 -20.79
CA GLN A 236 -11.68 6.13 -22.14
C GLN A 236 -10.32 5.44 -22.10
N GLY A 237 -10.17 4.35 -22.85
CA GLY A 237 -8.93 3.57 -22.95
C GLY A 237 -8.75 2.50 -21.88
N VAL A 238 -9.61 2.45 -20.85
CA VAL A 238 -9.60 1.38 -19.85
C VAL A 238 -10.46 0.22 -20.36
N SER A 239 -9.83 -0.77 -20.97
CA SER A 239 -10.49 -2.04 -21.32
C SER A 239 -10.64 -2.96 -20.09
N GLU A 240 -11.40 -4.04 -20.20
CA GLU A 240 -11.49 -5.06 -19.14
C GLU A 240 -10.11 -5.64 -18.77
N VAL A 241 -9.22 -5.79 -19.75
CA VAL A 241 -7.86 -6.28 -19.54
C VAL A 241 -7.05 -5.26 -18.73
N VAL A 242 -7.13 -3.98 -19.09
CA VAL A 242 -6.47 -2.90 -18.34
C VAL A 242 -7.01 -2.88 -16.91
N PHE A 243 -8.34 -2.83 -16.77
CA PHE A 243 -9.04 -2.81 -15.49
C PHE A 243 -8.59 -3.93 -14.56
N ARG A 244 -8.60 -5.18 -15.04
CA ARG A 244 -8.18 -6.36 -14.24
C ARG A 244 -6.74 -6.27 -13.76
N ASN A 245 -5.87 -5.58 -14.49
CA ASN A 245 -4.47 -5.43 -14.13
C ASN A 245 -4.20 -4.24 -13.18
N ILE A 246 -5.11 -3.27 -13.07
CA ILE A 246 -4.88 -2.05 -12.29
C ILE A 246 -5.79 -1.88 -11.07
N ALA A 247 -7.03 -2.39 -11.11
CA ALA A 247 -8.04 -2.09 -10.10
C ALA A 247 -7.67 -2.61 -8.69
N GLY A 248 -6.88 -3.68 -8.62
CA GLY A 248 -6.37 -4.22 -7.35
C GLY A 248 -5.33 -3.33 -6.67
N PHE A 249 -4.70 -2.40 -7.40
CA PHE A 249 -3.67 -1.50 -6.87
C PHE A 249 -4.20 -0.09 -6.59
N ILE A 250 -5.30 0.29 -7.25
CA ILE A 250 -5.92 1.60 -7.05
C ILE A 250 -6.78 1.57 -5.79
N ILE A 251 -6.68 2.63 -4.99
CA ILE A 251 -7.47 2.87 -3.79
C ILE A 251 -8.28 4.15 -4.00
N LEU A 252 -9.55 4.11 -3.63
CA LEU A 252 -10.48 5.25 -3.67
C LEU A 252 -10.83 5.67 -2.23
N PRO A 253 -10.06 6.57 -1.58
CA PRO A 253 -10.31 6.95 -0.19
C PRO A 253 -11.69 7.60 0.01
N GLY A 254 -12.20 8.26 -1.03
CA GLY A 254 -13.51 8.92 -1.04
C GLY A 254 -14.68 8.00 -1.37
N SER A 255 -14.45 6.73 -1.73
CA SER A 255 -15.54 5.80 -2.06
C SER A 255 -16.43 5.55 -0.85
N ASP A 256 -17.70 5.31 -1.13
CA ASP A 256 -18.67 4.88 -0.13
C ASP A 256 -18.67 3.36 0.10
N ASP A 257 -18.08 2.60 -0.82
CA ASP A 257 -17.73 1.20 -0.63
C ASP A 257 -16.45 1.10 0.20
N MET A 258 -16.45 0.24 1.23
CA MET A 258 -15.29 0.06 2.08
C MET A 258 -14.21 -0.78 1.40
N LEU A 259 -14.56 -1.69 0.50
CA LEU A 259 -13.58 -2.51 -0.22
C LEU A 259 -12.82 -1.70 -1.26
N ASP A 260 -13.42 -0.64 -1.80
CA ASP A 260 -12.73 0.29 -2.71
C ASP A 260 -11.58 1.06 -2.03
N LYS A 261 -11.58 1.10 -0.69
CA LYS A 261 -10.52 1.70 0.13
C LYS A 261 -9.37 0.75 0.41
N THR A 262 -9.42 -0.45 -0.16
CA THR A 262 -8.45 -1.53 0.04
C THR A 262 -7.87 -1.99 -1.29
N LEU A 263 -6.91 -2.91 -1.25
CA LEU A 263 -6.39 -3.59 -2.44
C LEU A 263 -7.24 -4.77 -2.90
N VAL A 264 -8.40 -4.99 -2.28
CA VAL A 264 -9.34 -6.02 -2.75
C VAL A 264 -9.80 -5.63 -4.16
N HIS A 265 -9.59 -6.53 -5.11
CA HIS A 265 -10.02 -6.35 -6.48
C HIS A 265 -11.54 -6.56 -6.59
N PRO A 266 -12.26 -5.76 -7.40
CA PRO A 266 -13.73 -5.85 -7.55
C PRO A 266 -14.28 -7.24 -7.88
N ASP A 267 -13.54 -8.05 -8.63
CA ASP A 267 -13.89 -9.46 -8.92
C ASP A 267 -14.12 -10.31 -7.66
N PHE A 268 -13.54 -9.93 -6.51
CA PHE A 268 -13.71 -10.63 -5.23
C PHE A 268 -14.87 -10.09 -4.39
N TYR A 269 -15.50 -8.97 -4.77
CA TYR A 269 -16.56 -8.36 -3.95
C TYR A 269 -17.75 -9.31 -3.72
N PRO A 270 -18.21 -10.10 -4.71
CA PRO A 270 -19.29 -11.07 -4.47
C PRO A 270 -18.98 -12.08 -3.37
N TRP A 271 -17.70 -12.44 -3.19
CA TRP A 271 -17.27 -13.39 -2.17
C TRP A 271 -17.41 -12.83 -0.75
N PHE A 272 -17.38 -11.50 -0.57
CA PHE A 272 -17.58 -10.90 0.75
C PHE A 272 -18.99 -11.12 1.30
N SER A 273 -20.00 -11.41 0.47
CA SER A 273 -21.32 -11.81 0.97
C SER A 273 -21.23 -13.12 1.77
N GLU A 274 -20.62 -14.14 1.17
CA GLU A 274 -20.38 -15.46 1.80
C GLU A 274 -19.57 -15.31 3.10
N ILE A 275 -18.50 -14.50 3.07
CA ILE A 275 -17.64 -14.25 4.23
C ILE A 275 -18.41 -13.54 5.36
N CYS A 276 -19.18 -12.49 5.03
CA CYS A 276 -19.92 -11.72 6.02
C CYS A 276 -21.00 -12.58 6.71
N ASP A 277 -21.73 -13.38 5.92
CA ASP A 277 -22.78 -14.26 6.43
C ASP A 277 -22.20 -15.31 7.39
N GLN A 278 -21.07 -15.94 7.03
CA GLN A 278 -20.45 -16.96 7.87
C GLN A 278 -19.82 -16.39 9.15
N LEU A 279 -19.20 -15.22 9.06
CA LEU A 279 -18.51 -14.60 10.20
C LEU A 279 -19.44 -13.75 11.06
N ASN A 280 -20.70 -13.57 10.65
CA ASN A 280 -21.66 -12.66 11.26
C ASN A 280 -21.05 -11.25 11.48
N ALA A 281 -20.35 -10.76 10.45
CA ALA A 281 -19.58 -9.52 10.50
C ALA A 281 -19.87 -8.67 9.26
N SER A 282 -19.98 -7.35 9.44
CA SER A 282 -20.12 -6.42 8.32
C SER A 282 -18.79 -6.22 7.58
N VAL A 283 -18.84 -5.76 6.33
CA VAL A 283 -17.65 -5.37 5.56
C VAL A 283 -16.87 -4.29 6.30
N GLU A 284 -17.55 -3.32 6.93
CA GLU A 284 -16.93 -2.29 7.77
C GLU A 284 -16.13 -2.90 8.92
N THR A 285 -16.69 -3.92 9.58
CA THR A 285 -16.04 -4.66 10.67
C THR A 285 -14.78 -5.36 10.16
N ILE A 286 -14.88 -6.06 9.02
CA ILE A 286 -13.77 -6.78 8.40
C ILE A 286 -12.66 -5.83 7.95
N VAL A 287 -13.00 -4.68 7.36
CA VAL A 287 -12.01 -3.69 6.94
C VAL A 287 -11.30 -3.06 8.14
N SER A 288 -12.03 -2.86 9.24
CA SER A 288 -11.50 -2.32 10.49
C SER A 288 -10.61 -3.33 11.22
N ASP A 289 -11.01 -4.60 11.26
CA ASP A 289 -10.25 -5.70 11.84
C ASP A 289 -10.18 -6.91 10.87
N PRO A 290 -9.18 -6.92 9.97
CA PRO A 290 -9.02 -7.97 8.97
C PRO A 290 -8.66 -9.33 9.56
N VAL A 291 -8.20 -9.39 10.82
CA VAL A 291 -7.77 -10.64 11.46
C VAL A 291 -8.96 -11.60 11.64
N ILE A 292 -10.19 -11.07 11.72
CA ILE A 292 -11.44 -11.84 11.80
C ILE A 292 -11.58 -12.80 10.62
N LEU A 293 -11.02 -12.49 9.45
CA LEU A 293 -11.05 -13.37 8.28
C LEU A 293 -10.42 -14.74 8.53
N ARG A 294 -9.51 -14.89 9.51
CA ARG A 294 -8.95 -16.20 9.89
C ARG A 294 -9.99 -17.16 10.46
N GLY A 295 -11.14 -16.63 10.91
CA GLY A 295 -12.27 -17.44 11.36
C GLY A 295 -13.06 -18.07 10.21
N PHE A 296 -12.80 -17.68 8.95
CA PHE A 296 -13.53 -18.20 7.79
C PHE A 296 -13.11 -19.66 7.53
N SER A 297 -14.10 -20.56 7.50
CA SER A 297 -13.89 -21.99 7.29
C SER A 297 -14.41 -22.39 5.91
N THR A 298 -13.54 -23.03 5.12
CA THR A 298 -13.83 -23.51 3.75
C THR A 298 -13.08 -24.80 3.50
N GLU A 299 -13.69 -25.71 2.73
CA GLU A 299 -13.04 -26.94 2.27
C GLU A 299 -12.01 -26.66 1.15
N ASP A 300 -12.16 -25.54 0.43
CA ASP A 300 -11.20 -25.11 -0.58
C ASP A 300 -9.91 -24.55 0.07
N ILE A 301 -8.83 -25.32 -0.03
CA ILE A 301 -7.49 -24.97 0.45
C ILE A 301 -7.00 -23.66 -0.20
N THR A 302 -7.36 -23.39 -1.45
CA THR A 302 -6.94 -22.20 -2.19
C THR A 302 -7.52 -20.94 -1.56
N LYS A 303 -8.82 -20.95 -1.25
CA LYS A 303 -9.48 -19.85 -0.54
C LYS A 303 -8.82 -19.59 0.81
N LYS A 304 -8.52 -20.64 1.58
CA LYS A 304 -7.84 -20.51 2.89
C LYS A 304 -6.45 -19.88 2.76
N ILE A 305 -5.63 -20.39 1.83
CA ILE A 305 -4.29 -19.83 1.56
C ILE A 305 -4.39 -18.37 1.12
N TYR A 306 -5.36 -18.03 0.28
CA TYR A 306 -5.55 -16.66 -0.20
C TYR A 306 -5.95 -15.71 0.93
N ILE A 307 -6.83 -16.12 1.85
CA ILE A 307 -7.18 -15.31 3.03
C ILE A 307 -5.94 -15.02 3.86
N ASP A 308 -5.22 -16.07 4.26
CA ASP A 308 -4.10 -15.98 5.19
C ASP A 308 -2.92 -15.19 4.60
N LYS A 309 -2.64 -15.37 3.30
CA LYS A 309 -1.45 -14.80 2.65
C LYS A 309 -1.68 -13.49 1.90
N LYS A 310 -2.91 -13.18 1.52
CA LYS A 310 -3.21 -12.04 0.62
C LYS A 310 -4.33 -11.16 1.15
N LEU A 311 -5.51 -11.71 1.40
CA LEU A 311 -6.70 -10.89 1.66
C LEU A 311 -6.54 -10.00 2.91
N ILE A 312 -6.02 -10.57 4.00
CA ILE A 312 -5.76 -9.82 5.24
C ILE A 312 -4.79 -8.66 4.99
N ASP A 313 -3.73 -8.90 4.23
CA ASP A 313 -2.73 -7.87 3.89
C ASP A 313 -3.31 -6.79 2.97
N HIS A 314 -4.03 -7.19 1.92
CA HIS A 314 -4.69 -6.29 0.98
C HIS A 314 -5.66 -5.31 1.65
N ILE A 315 -6.39 -5.78 2.67
CA ILE A 315 -7.28 -4.95 3.48
C ILE A 315 -6.48 -4.07 4.44
N SER A 316 -5.47 -4.63 5.09
CA SER A 316 -4.63 -3.92 6.06
C SER A 316 -3.89 -2.73 5.43
N VAL A 317 -3.43 -2.86 4.18
CA VAL A 317 -2.79 -1.77 3.43
C VAL A 317 -3.74 -0.57 3.30
N GLY A 318 -5.04 -0.78 3.10
CA GLY A 318 -6.05 0.27 2.96
C GLY A 318 -6.18 1.19 4.18
N LYS A 319 -5.84 0.70 5.38
CA LYS A 319 -5.96 1.48 6.64
C LYS A 319 -5.16 2.79 6.60
N ARG A 320 -4.01 2.82 5.93
CA ARG A 320 -3.17 4.03 5.80
C ARG A 320 -3.85 5.15 4.99
N PHE A 321 -4.77 4.79 4.10
CA PHE A 321 -5.53 5.73 3.29
C PHE A 321 -6.82 6.19 3.97
N ALA A 322 -7.38 5.36 4.87
CA ALA A 322 -8.56 5.71 5.65
C ALA A 322 -8.26 6.79 6.72
N SER A 323 -7.09 6.75 7.34
CA SER A 323 -6.66 7.73 8.36
C SER A 323 -6.42 9.13 7.77
N ALA A 324 -5.98 9.24 6.51
CA ALA A 324 -5.81 10.52 5.82
C ALA A 324 -7.15 11.26 5.56
N VAL A 325 -8.29 10.56 5.64
CA VAL A 325 -9.63 11.12 5.42
C VAL A 325 -10.32 11.53 6.74
N SER A 326 -9.78 11.15 7.92
CA SER A 326 -10.48 11.33 9.21
C SER A 326 -10.48 12.75 9.79
N THR A 327 -9.87 13.75 9.12
CA THR A 327 -9.89 15.15 9.60
C THR A 327 -11.05 16.00 9.09
N LYS A 328 -11.91 15.47 8.21
CA LYS A 328 -13.20 16.10 7.90
C LYS A 328 -14.31 15.11 8.18
N ALA A 329 -14.89 15.22 9.38
CA ALA A 329 -16.23 14.72 9.64
C ALA A 329 -17.10 15.02 8.41
N LYS A 330 -17.65 13.97 7.76
CA LYS A 330 -18.55 14.09 6.59
C LYS A 330 -19.63 15.11 6.96
N ARG A 331 -19.51 16.36 6.47
CA ARG A 331 -20.54 17.37 6.70
C ARG A 331 -21.75 16.91 5.91
N LYS A 332 -22.88 16.71 6.60
CA LYS A 332 -24.16 16.41 5.94
C LYS A 332 -24.46 17.49 4.90
N LEU A 333 -24.89 17.09 3.71
CA LEU A 333 -25.28 17.99 2.62
C LEU A 333 -26.45 18.87 3.08
N LYS A 334 -26.33 20.19 2.91
CA LYS A 334 -27.44 21.11 3.22
C LYS A 334 -28.55 20.92 2.18
N LEU A 335 -29.82 21.15 2.55
CA LEU A 335 -30.95 21.00 1.61
C LEU A 335 -30.82 21.92 0.38
N THR A 336 -30.08 23.02 0.48
CA THR A 336 -29.80 23.94 -0.63
C THR A 336 -28.76 23.42 -1.63
N GLU A 337 -28.02 22.37 -1.27
CA GLU A 337 -26.97 21.74 -2.10
C GLU A 337 -27.50 20.50 -2.85
N VAL A 338 -28.76 20.10 -2.58
CA VAL A 338 -29.42 18.94 -3.20
C VAL A 338 -30.19 19.39 -4.44
N THR A 339 -29.86 18.83 -5.60
CA THR A 339 -30.48 19.19 -6.89
C THR A 339 -31.62 18.23 -7.24
N GLU A 340 -32.81 18.78 -7.57
CA GLU A 340 -33.94 17.98 -8.05
C GLU A 340 -33.60 17.30 -9.38
N GLY A 341 -33.99 16.03 -9.54
CA GLY A 341 -33.69 15.21 -10.71
C GLY A 341 -32.36 14.46 -10.67
N ALA A 342 -31.46 14.78 -9.73
CA ALA A 342 -30.21 14.06 -9.55
C ALA A 342 -30.45 12.62 -9.04
N ILE A 343 -29.62 11.69 -9.51
CA ILE A 343 -29.57 10.31 -9.03
C ILE A 343 -28.47 10.24 -7.97
N VAL A 344 -28.82 9.79 -6.78
CA VAL A 344 -27.91 9.67 -5.63
C VAL A 344 -28.05 8.29 -5.01
N SER A 345 -26.97 7.76 -4.43
CA SER A 345 -27.03 6.51 -3.69
C SER A 345 -27.31 6.79 -2.21
N GLY A 346 -28.11 5.94 -1.57
CA GLY A 346 -28.42 6.11 -0.16
C GLY A 346 -28.69 4.79 0.56
N LYS A 347 -28.57 4.82 1.88
CA LYS A 347 -28.76 3.65 2.75
C LYS A 347 -30.17 3.66 3.36
N VAL A 348 -30.89 2.55 3.25
CA VAL A 348 -32.20 2.38 3.91
C VAL A 348 -32.00 2.43 5.42
N THR A 349 -32.64 3.40 6.06
CA THR A 349 -32.57 3.60 7.52
C THR A 349 -33.77 3.00 8.23
N ASN A 350 -34.94 3.06 7.61
CA ASN A 350 -36.17 2.56 8.18
C ASN A 350 -37.18 2.20 7.09
N ILE A 351 -38.01 1.20 7.36
CA ILE A 351 -39.08 0.76 6.47
C ILE A 351 -40.41 0.92 7.21
N THR A 352 -41.40 1.46 6.52
CA THR A 352 -42.76 1.63 7.04
C THR A 352 -43.77 1.15 6.00
N PRO A 353 -45.01 0.79 6.38
CA PRO A 353 -46.00 0.28 5.44
C PRO A 353 -46.31 1.21 4.25
N PHE A 354 -46.10 2.52 4.40
CA PHE A 354 -46.36 3.51 3.35
C PHE A 354 -45.11 3.92 2.56
N GLY A 355 -43.91 3.47 2.95
CA GLY A 355 -42.68 3.86 2.27
C GLY A 355 -41.38 3.56 3.02
N VAL A 356 -40.27 3.89 2.38
CA VAL A 356 -38.90 3.55 2.81
C VAL A 356 -38.10 4.83 3.02
N PHE A 357 -37.44 4.94 4.16
CA PHE A 357 -36.55 6.06 4.48
C PHE A 357 -35.12 5.73 4.09
N VAL A 358 -34.50 6.61 3.31
CA VAL A 358 -33.16 6.43 2.77
C VAL A 358 -32.29 7.62 3.14
N ASN A 359 -31.18 7.34 3.80
CA ASN A 359 -30.16 8.33 4.11
C ASN A 359 -29.27 8.54 2.89
N ILE A 360 -29.38 9.71 2.27
CA ILE A 360 -28.59 10.16 1.12
C ILE A 360 -27.46 11.11 1.53
N ASN A 361 -26.99 11.02 2.78
CA ASN A 361 -25.97 11.89 3.37
C ASN A 361 -26.36 13.39 3.41
N ALA A 362 -27.67 13.69 3.41
CA ALA A 362 -28.22 15.02 3.63
C ALA A 362 -28.55 15.27 5.11
N VAL A 363 -28.92 16.52 5.45
CA VAL A 363 -29.36 16.87 6.82
C VAL A 363 -30.60 16.08 7.26
N CYS A 364 -31.44 15.63 6.32
CA CYS A 364 -32.63 14.81 6.55
C CYS A 364 -32.66 13.58 5.65
N ASP A 365 -33.31 12.51 6.11
CA ASP A 365 -33.54 11.31 5.30
C ASP A 365 -34.60 11.57 4.23
N GLY A 366 -34.43 10.95 3.05
CA GLY A 366 -35.41 11.00 1.98
C GLY A 366 -36.42 9.87 2.09
N LEU A 367 -37.65 10.12 1.65
CA LEU A 367 -38.73 9.14 1.66
C LEU A 367 -39.02 8.66 0.23
N ILE A 368 -38.97 7.35 0.04
CA ILE A 368 -39.51 6.67 -1.14
C ILE A 368 -40.93 6.20 -0.79
N HIS A 369 -41.93 6.65 -1.53
CA HIS A 369 -43.29 6.16 -1.37
C HIS A 369 -43.43 4.73 -1.93
N ILE A 370 -44.33 3.91 -1.39
CA ILE A 370 -44.51 2.51 -1.85
C ILE A 370 -44.73 2.40 -3.37
N SER A 371 -45.50 3.33 -3.95
CA SER A 371 -45.75 3.39 -5.39
C SER A 371 -44.54 3.83 -6.24
N GLN A 372 -43.42 4.20 -5.61
CA GLN A 372 -42.17 4.65 -6.22
C GLN A 372 -41.00 3.68 -5.95
N LEU A 373 -41.26 2.51 -5.33
CA LEU A 373 -40.24 1.48 -5.04
C LEU A 373 -39.89 0.62 -6.26
N ALA A 374 -40.89 0.18 -7.03
CA ALA A 374 -40.71 -0.67 -8.19
C ALA A 374 -41.78 -0.39 -9.24
N ASP A 375 -41.48 -0.65 -10.51
CA ASP A 375 -42.42 -0.45 -11.63
C ASP A 375 -43.64 -1.39 -11.57
N GLU A 376 -43.50 -2.53 -10.89
CA GLU A 376 -44.57 -3.48 -10.60
C GLU A 376 -45.33 -3.14 -9.30
N TYR A 377 -46.51 -3.75 -9.09
CA TYR A 377 -47.29 -3.59 -7.86
C TYR A 377 -46.57 -4.26 -6.69
N VAL A 378 -46.34 -3.51 -5.60
CA VAL A 378 -45.67 -3.98 -4.39
C VAL A 378 -46.67 -3.97 -3.24
N GLU A 379 -46.92 -5.14 -2.64
CA GLU A 379 -47.85 -5.30 -1.52
C GLU A 379 -47.22 -4.85 -0.18
N SER A 380 -45.92 -5.13 0.02
CA SER A 380 -45.16 -4.67 1.19
C SER A 380 -43.75 -4.20 0.79
N PRO A 381 -43.28 -3.03 1.27
CA PRO A 381 -41.93 -2.52 0.99
C PRO A 381 -40.79 -3.46 1.41
N GLU A 382 -41.01 -4.29 2.42
CA GLU A 382 -40.02 -5.25 2.95
C GLU A 382 -39.67 -6.36 1.96
N GLN A 383 -40.50 -6.58 0.93
CA GLN A 383 -40.22 -7.55 -0.13
C GLN A 383 -39.18 -7.05 -1.14
N VAL A 384 -38.97 -5.73 -1.21
CA VAL A 384 -38.13 -5.08 -2.24
C VAL A 384 -36.80 -4.62 -1.66
N VAL A 385 -36.78 -4.18 -0.41
CA VAL A 385 -35.61 -3.64 0.27
C VAL A 385 -35.61 -4.01 1.76
N SER A 386 -34.44 -4.15 2.33
CA SER A 386 -34.22 -4.38 3.77
C SER A 386 -33.59 -3.16 4.44
N VAL A 387 -33.81 -3.00 5.76
CA VAL A 387 -33.14 -1.95 6.54
C VAL A 387 -31.62 -2.19 6.48
N GLY A 388 -30.89 -1.19 6.02
CA GLY A 388 -29.45 -1.27 5.79
C GLY A 388 -29.03 -1.42 4.33
N ASP A 389 -29.94 -1.74 3.42
CA ASP A 389 -29.63 -1.87 1.99
C ASP A 389 -29.22 -0.54 1.36
N ARG A 390 -28.34 -0.59 0.37
CA ARG A 390 -28.00 0.57 -0.47
C ARG A 390 -28.80 0.57 -1.76
N VAL A 391 -29.54 1.64 -1.97
CA VAL A 391 -30.39 1.83 -3.15
C VAL A 391 -30.02 3.14 -3.85
N ASP A 392 -30.00 3.09 -5.17
CA ASP A 392 -29.89 4.29 -5.98
C ASP A 392 -31.28 4.88 -6.12
N VAL A 393 -31.38 6.20 -5.94
CA VAL A 393 -32.64 6.91 -5.87
C VAL A 393 -32.54 8.22 -6.64
N LYS A 394 -33.59 8.54 -7.37
CA LYS A 394 -33.74 9.84 -8.02
C LYS A 394 -34.45 10.80 -7.09
N ILE A 395 -33.91 12.00 -6.92
CA ILE A 395 -34.56 13.07 -6.16
C ILE A 395 -35.71 13.62 -7.00
N LEU A 396 -36.95 13.41 -6.55
CA LEU A 396 -38.13 13.95 -7.22
C LEU A 396 -38.40 15.39 -6.81
N LYS A 397 -38.31 15.67 -5.50
CA LYS A 397 -38.68 16.96 -4.94
C LYS A 397 -37.96 17.22 -3.61
N VAL A 398 -37.52 18.46 -3.41
CA VAL A 398 -36.91 18.91 -2.15
C VAL A 398 -37.80 19.98 -1.52
N ASP A 399 -38.41 19.67 -0.37
CA ASP A 399 -39.17 20.66 0.41
C ASP A 399 -38.30 21.20 1.55
N VAL A 400 -37.70 22.37 1.30
CA VAL A 400 -36.82 23.06 2.26
C VAL A 400 -37.59 23.52 3.51
N LYS A 401 -38.87 23.89 3.38
CA LYS A 401 -39.70 24.37 4.50
C LYS A 401 -40.07 23.24 5.44
N LYS A 402 -40.42 22.06 4.89
CA LYS A 402 -40.79 20.88 5.66
C LYS A 402 -39.63 19.96 6.00
N ARG A 403 -38.42 20.26 5.50
CA ARG A 403 -37.21 19.42 5.62
C ARG A 403 -37.43 17.98 5.16
N ARG A 404 -38.04 17.83 3.97
CA ARG A 404 -38.35 16.51 3.38
C ARG A 404 -37.79 16.42 1.97
N ILE A 405 -37.30 15.23 1.62
CA ILE A 405 -36.82 14.90 0.28
C ILE A 405 -37.65 13.72 -0.22
N SER A 406 -38.31 13.88 -1.36
CA SER A 406 -39.04 12.80 -2.01
C SER A 406 -38.15 12.10 -3.01
N LEU A 407 -38.06 10.78 -2.89
CA LEU A 407 -37.17 9.92 -3.68
C LEU A 407 -37.99 8.94 -4.51
N SER A 408 -37.42 8.46 -5.61
CA SER A 408 -37.98 7.38 -6.43
C SER A 408 -36.90 6.40 -6.86
N MET A 409 -37.25 5.12 -6.87
CA MET A 409 -36.43 4.05 -7.45
C MET A 409 -36.85 3.72 -8.89
N LYS A 410 -37.92 4.33 -9.40
CA LYS A 410 -38.43 4.11 -10.77
C LYS A 410 -37.62 4.87 -11.81
N ASN A 411 -37.54 4.31 -13.02
CA ASN A 411 -36.92 4.96 -14.18
C ASN A 411 -35.48 5.46 -13.93
N LEU A 412 -34.71 4.72 -13.12
CA LEU A 412 -33.26 4.89 -13.05
C LEU A 412 -32.68 4.34 -14.35
N GLY A 413 -32.50 5.21 -15.34
CA GLY A 413 -31.94 4.86 -16.64
C GLY A 413 -30.70 3.97 -16.50
N THR A 414 -30.86 2.73 -16.93
CA THR A 414 -29.80 1.75 -17.25
C THR A 414 -28.72 1.58 -16.17
N LYS A 415 -28.98 0.71 -15.20
CA LYS A 415 -27.89 0.06 -14.47
C LYS A 415 -27.16 -0.90 -15.41
N SER A 416 -25.84 -0.76 -15.48
CA SER A 416 -24.95 -1.81 -16.00
C SER A 416 -25.27 -3.12 -15.28
N PRO A 417 -25.34 -4.26 -16.00
CA PRO A 417 -25.69 -5.53 -15.39
C PRO A 417 -24.68 -5.91 -14.30
N LYS A 418 -25.20 -6.38 -13.15
CA LYS A 418 -24.43 -7.20 -12.22
C LYS A 418 -24.09 -8.50 -12.95
N ILE A 419 -22.94 -8.53 -13.61
CA ILE A 419 -22.44 -9.77 -14.23
C ILE A 419 -22.04 -10.69 -13.07
N LYS A 420 -22.84 -11.75 -12.85
CA LYS A 420 -22.39 -12.87 -12.03
C LYS A 420 -21.17 -13.48 -12.74
N PRO A 421 -20.01 -13.60 -12.08
CA PRO A 421 -18.88 -14.20 -12.74
C PRO A 421 -19.20 -15.65 -13.10
N SER A 422 -18.88 -16.04 -14.33
CA SER A 422 -19.03 -17.44 -14.76
C SER A 422 -17.97 -18.30 -14.04
N GLN A 423 -18.25 -19.59 -13.89
CA GLN A 423 -17.35 -20.54 -13.22
C GLN A 423 -15.93 -20.53 -13.83
N GLY A 424 -15.81 -20.26 -15.13
CA GLY A 424 -14.52 -20.10 -15.81
C GLY A 424 -13.73 -18.83 -15.45
N GLN A 425 -14.36 -17.76 -14.94
CA GLN A 425 -13.64 -16.57 -14.46
C GLN A 425 -12.91 -16.81 -13.13
N LEU A 426 -13.40 -17.74 -12.31
CA LEU A 426 -12.74 -18.17 -11.07
C LEU A 426 -11.51 -19.06 -11.37
N ASP A 427 -11.60 -19.93 -12.38
CA ASP A 427 -10.48 -20.78 -12.81
C ASP A 427 -9.34 -19.97 -13.45
N HIS A 428 -9.66 -18.94 -14.23
CA HIS A 428 -8.66 -18.02 -14.79
C HIS A 428 -7.98 -17.12 -13.75
N LEU A 429 -8.62 -16.87 -12.60
CA LEU A 429 -8.01 -16.20 -11.45
C LEU A 429 -6.96 -17.10 -10.77
N ALA A 430 -7.25 -18.40 -10.62
CA ALA A 430 -6.27 -19.37 -10.13
C ALA A 430 -5.07 -19.52 -11.08
N GLU A 431 -5.26 -19.46 -12.39
CA GLU A 431 -4.17 -19.40 -13.38
C GLU A 431 -3.39 -18.07 -13.33
N HIS A 432 -4.06 -16.94 -13.12
CA HIS A 432 -3.43 -15.63 -12.97
C HIS A 432 -2.45 -15.57 -11.78
N PHE A 433 -2.73 -16.31 -10.72
CA PHE A 433 -1.85 -16.45 -9.55
C PHE A 433 -0.92 -17.67 -9.58
N LYS A 434 -1.20 -18.71 -10.37
CA LYS A 434 -0.25 -19.81 -10.62
C LYS A 434 0.92 -19.40 -11.52
N ASN A 435 0.71 -18.42 -12.39
CA ASN A 435 1.69 -17.93 -13.35
C ASN A 435 2.37 -16.60 -12.97
N ARG A 436 2.11 -16.07 -11.76
CA ARG A 436 2.78 -14.90 -11.20
C ARG A 436 3.73 -15.31 -10.08
#